data_AF-A0A4R0D8E6-F1
#
_entry.id   AF-A0A4R0D8E6-F1
#
_cell.length_a   1.000
_cell.length_b   1.000
_cell.length_c   1.000
_cell.angle_alpha   90.00
_cell.angle_beta   90.00
_cell.angle_gamma   90.00
#
_symmetry.space_group_name_H-M   'P 1'
#
loop_
_entity.id
_entity.type
_entity.pdbx_description
1 polymer ?
#
loop_
_entity_poly.entity_id
_entity_poly.type
_entity_poly.pdbx_seq_one_letter_code
_entity_poly.pdbx_strand_id
1 'polypeptide(L)'
;MSKKLTEAQIQVQASKLGIEVAALKAVIEVECKGSGFNVDGTPVILFERHVFRQRLIANGKAATADKAMRERPDLCNKTMGNYGLYSAQHGRLNAAAQYHRDSALESASWGIGQVMGYHWKALGYPTLQNFINAMYRDEASQLDAMCRYIVTNKLVNALKNKDWRAFARGYNGPAYAKNSYDVKLGNAYKKAR
;
A
#
# COMPACT_ATOMS: atom_id res chain seq x y z
N MET A 1 11.84 -16.38 -14.03
CA MET A 1 12.11 -14.94 -13.80
C MET A 1 11.95 -14.67 -12.31
N SER A 2 12.91 -14.00 -11.67
CA SER A 2 12.81 -13.64 -10.25
C SER A 2 11.73 -12.57 -10.05
N LYS A 3 10.89 -12.70 -9.01
CA LYS A 3 9.93 -11.64 -8.62
C LYS A 3 10.61 -10.46 -7.90
N LYS A 4 11.90 -10.60 -7.54
CA LYS A 4 12.61 -9.61 -6.73
C LYS A 4 12.95 -8.35 -7.51
N LEU A 5 12.86 -7.22 -6.81
CA LEU A 5 13.23 -5.91 -7.28
C LEU A 5 14.75 -5.82 -7.48
N THR A 6 15.16 -5.24 -8.59
CA THR A 6 16.58 -5.01 -8.89
C THR A 6 16.96 -3.54 -8.73
N GLU A 7 18.24 -3.28 -8.46
CA GLU A 7 18.76 -1.90 -8.39
C GLU A 7 18.49 -1.12 -9.68
N ALA A 8 18.64 -1.77 -10.84
CA ALA A 8 18.36 -1.14 -12.14
C ALA A 8 16.90 -0.68 -12.28
N GLN A 9 15.94 -1.46 -11.78
CA GLN A 9 14.51 -1.08 -11.79
C GLN A 9 14.25 0.13 -10.88
N ILE A 10 14.93 0.22 -9.74
CA ILE A 10 14.86 1.37 -8.83
C ILE A 10 15.46 2.61 -9.51
N GLN A 11 16.63 2.48 -10.14
CA GLN A 11 17.29 3.57 -10.86
C GLN A 11 16.38 4.14 -11.97
N VAL A 12 15.79 3.28 -12.80
CA VAL A 12 14.87 3.69 -13.86
C VAL A 12 13.69 4.49 -13.31
N GLN A 13 13.08 4.05 -12.21
CA GLN A 13 11.94 4.77 -11.61
C GLN A 13 12.37 6.09 -10.95
N ALA A 14 13.50 6.11 -10.25
CA ALA A 14 14.05 7.34 -9.66
C ALA A 14 14.35 8.40 -10.74
N SER A 15 14.97 7.99 -11.85
CA SER A 15 15.23 8.87 -13.00
C SER A 15 13.93 9.41 -13.62
N LYS A 16 12.89 8.57 -13.79
CA LYS A 16 11.57 9.03 -14.30
C LYS A 16 10.92 10.07 -13.39
N LEU A 17 11.07 9.93 -12.08
CA LEU A 17 10.54 10.90 -11.10
C LEU A 17 11.45 12.13 -10.95
N GLY A 18 12.69 12.08 -11.47
CA GLY A 18 13.70 13.12 -11.29
C GLY A 18 14.15 13.27 -9.83
N ILE A 19 14.24 12.16 -9.10
CA ILE A 19 14.68 12.12 -7.69
C ILE A 19 15.97 11.30 -7.57
N GLU A 20 16.68 11.47 -6.46
CA GLU A 20 17.83 10.62 -6.16
C GLU A 20 17.41 9.16 -5.92
N VAL A 21 18.22 8.21 -6.40
CA VAL A 21 18.00 6.77 -6.18
C VAL A 21 17.92 6.45 -4.69
N ALA A 22 18.80 7.08 -3.88
CA ALA A 22 18.79 6.95 -2.42
C ALA A 22 17.46 7.40 -1.79
N ALA A 23 16.79 8.43 -2.33
CA ALA A 23 15.50 8.88 -1.83
C ALA A 23 14.40 7.84 -2.11
N LEU A 24 14.40 7.23 -3.29
CA LEU A 24 13.45 6.16 -3.61
C LEU A 24 13.70 4.91 -2.76
N LYS A 25 14.97 4.52 -2.57
CA LYS A 25 15.38 3.41 -1.68
C LYS A 25 14.94 3.65 -0.23
N ALA A 26 15.02 4.88 0.26
CA ALA A 26 14.55 5.23 1.59
C ALA A 26 13.04 4.98 1.75
N VAL A 27 12.23 5.36 0.76
CA VAL A 27 10.78 5.10 0.77
C VAL A 27 10.51 3.59 0.74
N ILE A 28 11.20 2.85 -0.14
CA ILE A 28 11.05 1.38 -0.22
C ILE A 28 11.37 0.72 1.12
N GLU A 29 12.48 1.08 1.77
CA GLU A 29 12.89 0.49 3.06
C GLU A 29 11.89 0.79 4.19
N VAL A 30 11.33 2.01 4.22
CA VAL A 30 10.40 2.42 5.29
C VAL A 30 9.01 1.81 5.11
N GLU A 31 8.51 1.75 3.87
CA GLU A 31 7.19 1.22 3.56
C GLU A 31 7.16 -0.31 3.43
N CYS A 32 8.31 -0.94 3.16
CA CYS A 32 8.45 -2.38 2.99
C CYS A 32 9.70 -2.92 3.69
N LYS A 33 9.52 -3.70 4.75
CA LYS A 33 10.61 -4.34 5.50
C LYS A 33 11.12 -5.62 4.79
N GLY A 34 11.65 -5.46 3.58
CA GLY A 34 12.37 -6.51 2.87
C GLY A 34 11.74 -6.91 1.54
N SER A 35 10.69 -7.74 1.58
CA SER A 35 10.07 -8.33 0.40
C SER A 35 8.62 -7.89 0.25
N GLY A 36 8.22 -7.60 -0.98
CA GLY A 36 6.84 -7.37 -1.36
C GLY A 36 6.01 -8.65 -1.48
N PHE A 37 6.63 -9.82 -1.28
CA PHE A 37 5.99 -11.14 -1.28
C PHE A 37 6.29 -11.93 0.00
N ASN A 38 5.31 -12.69 0.44
CA ASN A 38 5.42 -13.73 1.46
C ASN A 38 6.17 -14.96 0.90
N VAL A 39 6.54 -15.87 1.80
CA VAL A 39 7.22 -17.14 1.45
C VAL A 39 6.38 -18.01 0.51
N ASP A 40 5.04 -17.95 0.63
CA ASP A 40 4.10 -18.67 -0.24
C ASP A 40 3.90 -18.02 -1.62
N GLY A 41 4.59 -16.92 -1.91
CA GLY A 41 4.52 -16.21 -3.18
C GLY A 41 3.32 -15.27 -3.34
N THR A 42 2.49 -15.11 -2.31
CA THR A 42 1.44 -14.08 -2.25
C THR A 42 2.04 -12.71 -1.92
N PRO A 43 1.48 -11.59 -2.40
CA PRO A 43 1.95 -10.25 -2.03
C PRO A 43 1.79 -10.04 -0.52
N VAL A 44 2.71 -9.30 0.10
CA VAL A 44 2.50 -8.80 1.46
C VAL A 44 1.31 -7.84 1.43
N ILE A 45 0.34 -8.02 2.32
CA ILE A 45 -0.82 -7.13 2.44
C ILE A 45 -1.07 -6.75 3.89
N LEU A 46 -1.74 -5.62 4.10
CA LEU A 46 -2.42 -5.30 5.35
C LEU A 46 -3.90 -5.05 5.05
N PHE A 47 -4.78 -5.87 5.61
CA PHE A 47 -6.21 -5.70 5.47
C PHE A 47 -6.77 -4.75 6.53
N GLU A 48 -7.49 -3.71 6.11
CA GLU A 48 -8.01 -2.68 7.00
C GLU A 48 -9.53 -2.80 7.17
N ARG A 49 -9.97 -3.36 8.30
CA ARG A 49 -11.40 -3.61 8.60
C ARG A 49 -12.31 -2.39 8.50
N HIS A 50 -11.77 -1.22 8.81
CA HIS A 50 -12.52 0.03 8.76
C HIS A 50 -12.63 0.58 7.34
N VAL A 51 -11.58 0.40 6.53
CA VAL A 51 -11.63 0.69 5.09
C VAL A 51 -12.56 -0.29 4.40
N PHE A 52 -12.61 -1.57 4.79
CA PHE A 52 -13.55 -2.54 4.23
C PHE A 52 -15.00 -2.06 4.40
N ARG A 53 -15.36 -1.59 5.61
CA ARG A 53 -16.67 -0.97 5.85
C ARG A 53 -16.91 0.24 4.93
N GLN A 54 -15.95 1.14 4.83
CA GLN A 54 -16.06 2.33 3.98
C GLN A 54 -16.22 1.96 2.50
N ARG A 55 -15.53 0.92 2.02
CA ARG A 55 -15.60 0.45 0.64
C ARG A 55 -16.89 -0.30 0.34
N LEU A 56 -17.43 -1.05 1.29
CA LEU A 56 -18.78 -1.61 1.15
C LEU A 56 -19.81 -0.50 0.95
N ILE A 57 -19.77 0.55 1.76
CA ILE A 57 -20.69 1.69 1.63
C ILE A 57 -20.49 2.41 0.29
N ALA A 58 -19.24 2.70 -0.08
CA ALA A 58 -18.92 3.39 -1.34
C ALA A 58 -19.37 2.59 -2.58
N ASN A 59 -19.37 1.26 -2.51
CA ASN A 59 -19.80 0.37 -3.59
C ASN A 59 -21.31 0.01 -3.50
N GLY A 60 -22.10 0.78 -2.74
CA GLY A 60 -23.55 0.60 -2.65
C GLY A 60 -24.00 -0.63 -1.85
N LYS A 61 -23.13 -1.16 -0.97
CA LYS A 61 -23.36 -2.37 -0.16
C LYS A 61 -23.55 -2.05 1.32
N ALA A 62 -24.30 -1.00 1.65
CA ALA A 62 -24.54 -0.58 3.04
C ALA A 62 -25.16 -1.70 3.90
N ALA A 63 -26.17 -2.42 3.40
CA ALA A 63 -26.76 -3.55 4.12
C ALA A 63 -25.75 -4.69 4.36
N THR A 64 -24.85 -4.96 3.41
CA THR A 64 -23.74 -5.91 3.59
C THR A 64 -22.74 -5.41 4.62
N ALA A 65 -22.47 -4.11 4.68
CA ALA A 65 -21.60 -3.52 5.70
C ALA A 65 -22.16 -3.73 7.11
N ASP A 66 -23.46 -3.51 7.31
CA ASP A 66 -24.11 -3.72 8.60
C ASP A 66 -24.17 -5.21 8.97
N LYS A 67 -24.45 -6.09 8.00
CA LYS A 67 -24.37 -7.55 8.19
C LYS A 67 -22.96 -7.99 8.61
N ALA A 68 -21.95 -7.63 7.83
CA ALA A 68 -20.55 -8.00 8.08
C ALA A 68 -20.04 -7.45 9.42
N MET A 69 -20.44 -6.25 9.82
CA MET A 69 -20.05 -5.65 11.10
C MET A 69 -20.65 -6.39 12.29
N ARG A 70 -21.89 -6.93 12.18
CA ARG A 70 -22.52 -7.75 13.21
C ARG A 70 -21.91 -9.15 13.30
N GLU A 71 -21.74 -9.81 12.16
CA GLU A 71 -21.26 -11.20 12.10
C GLU A 71 -19.75 -11.32 12.30
N ARG A 72 -18.98 -10.35 11.79
CA ARG A 72 -17.52 -10.35 11.72
C ARG A 72 -16.93 -8.97 12.06
N PRO A 73 -17.10 -8.48 13.30
CA PRO A 73 -16.54 -7.19 13.75
C PRO A 73 -15.00 -7.13 13.70
N ASP A 74 -14.35 -8.30 13.59
CA ASP A 74 -12.93 -8.43 13.30
C ASP A 74 -12.58 -8.02 11.86
N LEU A 75 -13.47 -8.26 10.88
CA LEU A 75 -13.29 -7.93 9.47
C LEU A 75 -13.95 -6.62 9.03
N CYS A 76 -15.02 -6.19 9.70
CA CYS A 76 -15.75 -4.97 9.36
C CYS A 76 -16.04 -4.17 10.64
N ASN A 77 -15.51 -2.95 10.75
CA ASN A 77 -15.76 -2.09 11.91
C ASN A 77 -15.72 -0.61 11.54
N LYS A 78 -16.18 0.28 12.43
CA LYS A 78 -15.99 1.73 12.28
C LYS A 78 -14.58 2.16 12.70
N THR A 79 -13.95 1.41 13.60
CA THR A 79 -12.63 1.74 14.17
C THR A 79 -11.50 0.94 13.53
N MET A 80 -10.34 1.57 13.41
CA MET A 80 -9.11 0.92 12.95
C MET A 80 -8.56 -0.10 13.97
N GLY A 81 -7.47 -0.78 13.64
CA GLY A 81 -6.84 -1.77 14.52
C GLY A 81 -7.41 -3.18 14.39
N ASN A 82 -7.07 -4.02 15.37
CA ASN A 82 -7.33 -5.47 15.37
C ASN A 82 -6.86 -6.17 14.08
N TYR A 83 -5.67 -5.79 13.60
CA TYR A 83 -5.10 -6.30 12.35
C TYR A 83 -4.86 -7.80 12.41
N GLY A 84 -4.59 -8.36 13.60
CA GLY A 84 -4.19 -9.75 13.75
C GLY A 84 -2.75 -9.99 13.29
N LEU A 85 -2.40 -11.26 13.08
CA LEU A 85 -1.06 -11.65 12.63
C LEU A 85 -0.86 -11.32 11.14
N TYR A 86 0.39 -11.05 10.74
CA TYR A 86 0.74 -10.87 9.32
C TYR A 86 0.41 -12.11 8.48
N SER A 87 0.62 -13.31 9.02
CA SER A 87 0.26 -14.57 8.36
C SER A 87 -1.25 -14.74 8.13
N ALA A 88 -2.09 -14.03 8.90
CA ALA A 88 -3.54 -14.13 8.78
C ALA A 88 -4.15 -13.18 7.75
N GLN A 89 -3.38 -12.25 7.17
CA GLN A 89 -3.95 -11.16 6.37
C GLN A 89 -4.68 -11.66 5.12
N HIS A 90 -4.10 -12.62 4.38
CA HIS A 90 -4.77 -13.21 3.22
C HIS A 90 -6.02 -14.01 3.60
N GLY A 91 -6.01 -14.70 4.75
CA GLY A 91 -7.21 -15.37 5.27
C GLY A 91 -8.32 -14.39 5.61
N ARG A 92 -7.98 -13.25 6.22
CA ARG A 92 -8.94 -12.16 6.50
C ARG A 92 -9.50 -11.54 5.22
N LEU A 93 -8.64 -11.27 4.25
CA LEU A 93 -9.04 -10.77 2.93
C LEU A 93 -9.99 -11.75 2.23
N ASN A 94 -9.66 -13.05 2.22
CA ASN A 94 -10.49 -14.08 1.61
C ASN A 94 -11.88 -14.18 2.28
N ALA A 95 -11.93 -14.10 3.61
CA ALA A 95 -13.18 -14.08 4.36
C ALA A 95 -14.01 -12.82 4.07
N ALA A 96 -13.37 -11.64 3.97
CA ALA A 96 -14.05 -10.40 3.60
C ALA A 96 -14.58 -10.45 2.16
N ALA A 97 -13.85 -11.08 1.24
CA ALA A 97 -14.26 -11.24 -0.15
C ALA A 97 -15.56 -12.06 -0.32
N GLN A 98 -15.91 -12.91 0.66
CA GLN A 98 -17.19 -13.63 0.68
C GLN A 98 -18.40 -12.69 0.86
N TYR A 99 -18.20 -11.52 1.46
CA TYR A 99 -19.25 -10.50 1.57
C TYR A 99 -19.32 -9.65 0.31
N HIS A 100 -18.17 -9.14 -0.13
CA HIS A 100 -18.04 -8.39 -1.38
C HIS A 100 -16.58 -8.32 -1.82
N ARG A 101 -16.27 -8.98 -2.93
CA ARG A 101 -14.90 -9.13 -3.44
C ARG A 101 -14.17 -7.80 -3.65
N ASP A 102 -14.78 -6.88 -4.38
CA ASP A 102 -14.09 -5.65 -4.77
C ASP A 102 -13.82 -4.74 -3.57
N SER A 103 -14.80 -4.60 -2.67
CA SER A 103 -14.59 -3.84 -1.43
C SER A 103 -13.51 -4.45 -0.54
N ALA A 104 -13.36 -5.77 -0.53
CA ALA A 104 -12.31 -6.46 0.22
C ALA A 104 -10.92 -6.15 -0.36
N LEU A 105 -10.75 -6.29 -1.67
CA LEU A 105 -9.49 -6.02 -2.36
C LEU A 105 -9.08 -4.54 -2.28
N GLU A 106 -10.06 -3.64 -2.38
CA GLU A 106 -9.87 -2.20 -2.20
C GLU A 106 -9.44 -1.82 -0.78
N SER A 107 -9.77 -2.65 0.21
CA SER A 107 -9.50 -2.40 1.63
C SER A 107 -8.17 -2.93 2.16
N ALA A 108 -7.34 -3.48 1.28
CA ALA A 108 -5.99 -3.90 1.62
C ALA A 108 -4.93 -2.96 1.00
N SER A 109 -3.82 -2.77 1.70
CA SER A 109 -2.57 -2.29 1.11
C SER A 109 -1.82 -3.47 0.49
N TRP A 110 -1.03 -3.22 -0.56
CA TRP A 110 -0.41 -4.28 -1.35
C TRP A 110 1.08 -4.05 -1.61
N GLY A 111 1.86 -5.11 -1.39
CA GLY A 111 3.26 -5.23 -1.82
C GLY A 111 4.19 -4.14 -1.34
N ILE A 112 5.24 -3.88 -2.12
CA ILE A 112 6.13 -2.72 -1.94
C ILE A 112 5.32 -1.42 -1.98
N GLY A 113 5.63 -0.52 -1.06
CA GLY A 113 4.96 0.77 -0.93
C GLY A 113 3.61 0.70 -0.24
N GLN A 114 3.07 -0.51 0.01
CA GLN A 114 1.80 -0.71 0.74
C GLN A 114 0.68 0.21 0.21
N VAL A 115 0.55 0.30 -1.12
CA VAL A 115 -0.46 1.15 -1.76
C VAL A 115 -1.85 0.54 -1.57
N MET A 116 -2.80 1.34 -1.11
CA MET A 116 -4.18 0.88 -0.89
C MET A 116 -4.91 0.55 -2.19
N GLY A 117 -5.63 -0.57 -2.20
CA GLY A 117 -6.32 -1.08 -3.38
C GLY A 117 -7.36 -0.10 -3.94
N TYR A 118 -8.02 0.69 -3.09
CA TYR A 118 -9.00 1.68 -3.52
C TYR A 118 -8.43 2.81 -4.40
N HIS A 119 -7.10 2.93 -4.51
CA HIS A 119 -6.47 3.89 -5.43
C HIS A 119 -6.40 3.40 -6.88
N TRP A 120 -6.71 2.14 -7.19
CA TRP A 120 -6.49 1.54 -8.52
C TRP A 120 -6.91 2.46 -9.68
N LYS A 121 -8.10 3.08 -9.58
CA LYS A 121 -8.64 3.97 -10.62
C LYS A 121 -7.85 5.28 -10.72
N ALA A 122 -7.53 5.89 -9.58
CA ALA A 122 -6.74 7.13 -9.52
C ALA A 122 -5.28 6.94 -9.97
N LEU A 123 -4.76 5.71 -9.89
CA LEU A 123 -3.45 5.32 -10.41
C LEU A 123 -3.47 4.88 -11.88
N GLY A 124 -4.63 5.00 -12.54
CA GLY A 124 -4.77 4.70 -13.97
C GLY A 124 -4.75 3.21 -14.31
N TYR A 125 -5.08 2.33 -13.36
CA TYR A 125 -5.34 0.92 -13.72
C TYR A 125 -6.72 0.82 -14.38
N PRO A 126 -6.88 0.04 -15.47
CA PRO A 126 -8.17 -0.09 -16.16
C PRO A 126 -9.27 -0.71 -15.30
N THR A 127 -8.90 -1.67 -14.45
CA THR A 127 -9.79 -2.33 -13.49
C THR A 127 -9.05 -2.62 -12.19
N LEU A 128 -9.82 -2.87 -11.12
CA LEU A 128 -9.28 -3.40 -9.87
C LEU A 128 -8.52 -4.71 -10.11
N GLN A 129 -9.00 -5.58 -11.00
CA GLN A 129 -8.30 -6.83 -11.31
C GLN A 129 -6.93 -6.59 -11.94
N ASN A 130 -6.78 -5.57 -12.81
CA ASN A 130 -5.48 -5.22 -13.37
C ASN A 130 -4.50 -4.74 -12.29
N PHE A 131 -4.98 -3.99 -11.30
CA PHE A 131 -4.17 -3.59 -10.15
C PHE A 131 -3.72 -4.83 -9.35
N ILE A 132 -4.65 -5.72 -8.99
CA ILE A 132 -4.31 -6.94 -8.24
C ILE A 132 -3.35 -7.85 -9.03
N ASN A 133 -3.57 -8.04 -10.33
CA ASN A 133 -2.65 -8.80 -11.17
C ASN A 133 -1.24 -8.19 -11.19
N ALA A 134 -1.12 -6.86 -11.18
CA ALA A 134 0.17 -6.20 -11.08
C ALA A 134 0.85 -6.46 -9.73
N MET A 135 0.09 -6.45 -8.63
CA MET A 135 0.65 -6.71 -7.29
C MET A 135 1.14 -8.17 -7.15
N TYR A 136 0.51 -9.13 -7.83
CA TYR A 136 0.93 -10.53 -7.84
C TYR A 136 2.08 -10.85 -8.80
N ARG A 137 2.32 -10.00 -9.80
CA ARG A 137 3.27 -10.26 -10.88
C ARG A 137 4.72 -10.28 -10.38
N ASP A 138 5.20 -9.16 -9.86
CA ASP A 138 6.56 -8.97 -9.36
C ASP A 138 6.69 -7.68 -8.53
N GLU A 139 7.82 -7.50 -7.86
CA GLU A 139 8.10 -6.32 -7.03
C GLU A 139 8.30 -5.05 -7.85
N ALA A 140 8.75 -5.16 -9.10
CA ALA A 140 8.87 -4.01 -10.00
C ALA A 140 7.49 -3.38 -10.31
N SER A 141 6.46 -4.21 -10.38
CA SER A 141 5.08 -3.81 -10.60
C SER A 141 4.44 -3.19 -9.35
N GLN A 142 4.86 -3.65 -8.17
CA GLN A 142 4.50 -3.04 -6.89
C GLN A 142 5.18 -1.66 -6.74
N LEU A 143 6.48 -1.57 -7.10
CA LEU A 143 7.20 -0.30 -7.18
C LEU A 143 6.52 0.69 -8.15
N ASP A 144 6.05 0.22 -9.31
CA ASP A 144 5.31 1.05 -10.27
C ASP A 144 4.03 1.65 -9.64
N ALA A 145 3.26 0.87 -8.87
CA ALA A 145 2.10 1.38 -8.15
C ALA A 145 2.49 2.45 -7.11
N MET A 146 3.58 2.24 -6.37
CA MET A 146 4.12 3.23 -5.43
C MET A 146 4.52 4.52 -6.15
N CYS A 147 5.23 4.45 -7.27
CA CYS A 147 5.62 5.62 -8.05
C CYS A 147 4.41 6.37 -8.61
N ARG A 148 3.40 5.66 -9.13
CA ARG A 148 2.13 6.27 -9.54
C ARG A 148 1.47 7.00 -8.38
N TYR A 149 1.45 6.40 -7.19
CA TYR A 149 0.86 7.02 -6.00
C TYR A 149 1.60 8.30 -5.60
N ILE A 150 2.93 8.28 -5.64
CA ILE A 150 3.77 9.47 -5.38
C ILE A 150 3.44 10.60 -6.36
N VAL A 151 3.27 10.29 -7.65
CA VAL A 151 2.93 11.28 -8.69
C VAL A 151 1.50 11.80 -8.51
N THR A 152 0.52 10.91 -8.40
CA THR A 152 -0.92 11.27 -8.27
C THR A 152 -1.16 12.16 -7.04
N ASN A 153 -0.44 11.93 -5.94
CA ASN A 153 -0.55 12.73 -4.72
C ASN A 153 0.44 13.90 -4.64
N LYS A 154 1.13 14.23 -5.74
CA LYS A 154 2.05 15.38 -5.86
C LYS A 154 3.21 15.38 -4.84
N LEU A 155 3.71 14.19 -4.48
CA LEU A 155 4.73 14.01 -3.45
C LEU A 155 6.17 14.09 -4.00
N VAL A 156 6.34 14.16 -5.32
CA VAL A 156 7.66 14.20 -5.98
C VAL A 156 8.53 15.35 -5.47
N ASN A 157 7.97 16.55 -5.32
CA ASN A 157 8.74 17.73 -4.88
C ASN A 157 9.26 17.58 -3.45
N ALA A 158 8.49 16.92 -2.56
CA ALA A 158 8.95 16.62 -1.22
C ALA A 158 10.18 15.70 -1.24
N LEU A 159 10.19 14.68 -2.12
CA LEU A 159 11.36 13.81 -2.30
C LEU A 159 12.56 14.54 -2.91
N LYS A 160 12.35 15.39 -3.93
CA LYS A 160 13.43 16.20 -4.54
C LYS A 160 14.12 17.09 -3.50
N ASN A 161 13.32 17.71 -2.64
CA ASN A 161 13.80 18.63 -1.60
C ASN A 161 14.22 17.92 -0.30
N LYS A 162 14.11 16.60 -0.23
CA LYS A 162 14.31 15.80 1.00
C LYS A 162 13.46 16.30 2.18
N ASP A 163 12.27 16.83 1.89
CA ASP A 163 11.29 17.22 2.90
C ASP A 163 10.51 15.98 3.38
N TRP A 164 11.15 15.23 4.28
CA TRP A 164 10.61 13.97 4.80
C TRP A 164 9.33 14.17 5.62
N ARG A 165 9.11 15.37 6.19
CA ARG A 165 7.88 15.70 6.91
C ARG A 165 6.72 15.88 5.95
N ALA A 166 6.90 16.68 4.90
CA ALA A 166 5.87 16.86 3.88
C ALA A 166 5.58 15.53 3.16
N PHE A 167 6.62 14.75 2.83
CA PHE A 167 6.44 13.44 2.22
C PHE A 167 5.66 12.49 3.13
N ALA A 168 6.11 12.29 4.37
CA ALA A 168 5.45 11.37 5.30
C ALA A 168 4.01 11.78 5.61
N ARG A 169 3.72 13.08 5.72
CA ARG A 169 2.36 13.58 5.89
C ARG A 169 1.46 13.25 4.71
N GLY A 170 1.98 13.39 3.49
CA GLY A 170 1.24 13.10 2.26
C GLY A 170 1.10 11.60 1.97
N TYR A 171 2.11 10.80 2.32
CA TYR A 171 2.14 9.37 2.05
C TYR A 171 1.42 8.56 3.13
N ASN A 172 1.73 8.79 4.42
CA ASN A 172 1.21 8.03 5.57
C ASN A 172 0.05 8.74 6.29
N GLY A 173 -0.30 9.96 5.86
CA GLY A 173 -1.39 10.75 6.43
C GLY A 173 -0.99 11.66 7.60
N PRO A 174 -1.94 12.46 8.14
CA PRO A 174 -1.64 13.51 9.10
C PRO A 174 -1.08 13.02 10.43
N ALA A 175 -1.28 11.74 10.76
CA ALA A 175 -0.78 11.11 11.98
C ALA A 175 0.62 10.48 11.84
N TYR A 176 1.33 10.70 10.72
CA TYR A 176 2.63 10.08 10.43
C TYR A 176 3.65 10.21 11.58
N ALA A 177 3.65 11.35 12.28
CA ALA A 177 4.59 11.63 13.35
C ALA A 177 4.47 10.66 14.54
N LYS A 178 3.28 10.07 14.78
CA LYS A 178 3.09 9.06 15.84
C LYS A 178 3.96 7.82 15.64
N ASN A 179 4.32 7.54 14.40
CA ASN A 179 5.15 6.40 14.01
C ASN A 179 6.54 6.84 13.51
N SER A 180 6.90 8.11 13.67
CA SER A 180 8.19 8.71 13.29
C SER A 180 8.59 8.44 11.84
N TYR A 181 7.63 8.46 10.91
CA TYR A 181 7.89 8.16 9.48
C TYR A 181 8.92 9.10 8.86
N ASP A 182 8.85 10.39 9.16
CA ASP A 182 9.82 11.41 8.69
C ASP A 182 11.25 11.11 9.15
N VAL A 183 11.42 10.75 10.43
CA VAL A 183 12.72 10.38 10.99
C VAL A 183 13.25 9.10 10.35
N LYS A 184 12.39 8.09 10.17
CA LYS A 184 12.74 6.82 9.52
C LYS A 184 13.19 7.04 8.08
N LEU A 185 12.46 7.85 7.31
CA LEU A 185 12.81 8.20 5.92
C LEU A 185 14.15 8.92 5.85
N GLY A 186 14.38 9.92 6.70
CA GLY A 186 15.66 10.63 6.74
C GLY A 186 16.85 9.73 7.09
N ASN A 187 16.66 8.79 8.02
CA ASN A 187 17.70 7.83 8.40
C ASN A 187 17.96 6.80 7.29
N ALA A 188 16.91 6.25 6.67
CA ALA A 188 17.03 5.33 5.54
C ALA A 188 17.72 5.98 4.34
N TYR A 189 17.42 7.26 4.06
CA TYR A 189 18.09 8.03 3.02
C TYR A 189 19.60 8.17 3.28
N LYS A 190 20.01 8.50 4.51
CA LYS A 190 21.44 8.60 4.87
C LYS A 190 22.18 7.28 4.69
N LYS A 191 21.53 6.16 5.00
CA LYS A 191 22.07 4.81 4.82
C LYS A 191 22.18 4.40 3.35
N ALA A 192 21.31 4.92 2.49
CA ALA A 192 21.26 4.57 1.08
C ALA A 192 22.17 5.41 0.17
N ARG A 193 22.82 6.45 0.70
CA ARG A 193 23.85 7.24 0.03
C ARG A 193 25.22 6.61 0.20
#